data_AF-A0A5B9D212-F1
#
_entry.id   AF-A0A5B9D212-F1
#
_cell.length_a   1.000
_cell.length_b   1.000
_cell.length_c   1.000
_cell.angle_alpha   90.00
_cell.angle_beta   90.00
_cell.angle_gamma   90.00
#
_symmetry.space_group_name_H-M   'P 1'
#
loop_
_entity.id
_entity.type
_entity.pdbx_description
1 polymer ?
#
loop_
_entity_poly.entity_id
_entity_poly.type
_entity_poly.pdbx_seq_one_letter_code
_entity_poly.pdbx_strand_id
1 'polypeptide(L)'
;MKIPAKQLVIELEDMSLDLICYHHALSVLGDRRQAGSLRGYLEATLEANPEIAGYDTFLPRGLKVFLPEFIPQEKNSVVKRLWD
;
A
#
# COMPACT_ATOMS: atom_id res chain seq x y z
N MET A 1 5.06 -13.55 -0.10
CA MET A 1 5.70 -12.67 -1.11
C MET A 1 6.13 -11.36 -0.47
N LYS A 2 7.17 -10.68 -0.96
CA LYS A 2 7.68 -9.42 -0.41
C LYS A 2 7.49 -8.28 -1.42
N ILE A 3 7.05 -7.12 -0.95
CA ILE A 3 6.95 -5.88 -1.72
C ILE A 3 8.21 -5.06 -1.42
N PRO A 4 9.06 -4.74 -2.42
CA PRO A 4 10.30 -4.00 -2.20
C PRO A 4 10.03 -2.55 -1.83
N ALA A 5 10.97 -1.89 -1.16
CA ALA A 5 10.88 -0.44 -0.96
C ALA A 5 11.02 0.30 -2.31
N LYS A 6 10.32 1.43 -2.46
CA LYS A 6 10.38 2.27 -3.66
C LYS A 6 10.19 3.74 -3.32
N GLN A 7 11.04 4.60 -3.87
CA GLN A 7 10.79 6.05 -3.89
C GLN A 7 10.10 6.42 -5.20
N LEU A 8 9.09 7.27 -5.12
CA LEU A 8 8.41 7.81 -6.29
C LEU A 8 8.04 9.27 -6.10
N VAL A 9 7.80 9.94 -7.22
CA VAL A 9 7.30 11.31 -7.28
C VAL A 9 5.88 11.25 -7.84
N ILE A 10 4.96 12.02 -7.25
CA ILE A 10 3.61 12.14 -7.76
C ILE A 10 3.62 12.92 -9.08
N GLU A 11 3.28 12.26 -10.18
CA GLU A 11 3.28 12.89 -11.52
C GLU A 11 1.92 13.49 -11.89
N LEU A 12 0.83 12.92 -11.36
CA LEU A 12 -0.55 13.30 -11.65
C LEU A 12 -1.23 13.85 -10.38
N GLU A 13 -2.11 14.85 -10.56
CA GLU A 13 -2.77 15.56 -9.44
C GLU A 13 -3.95 14.79 -8.82
N ASP A 14 -4.39 13.69 -9.45
CA ASP A 14 -5.50 12.84 -9.02
C ASP A 14 -5.05 11.56 -8.30
N MET A 15 -3.78 11.49 -7.87
CA MET A 15 -3.24 10.33 -7.19
C MET A 15 -3.49 10.39 -5.68
N SER A 16 -4.25 9.42 -5.17
CA SER A 16 -4.42 9.18 -3.74
C SER A 16 -3.40 8.16 -3.22
N LEU A 17 -3.12 8.19 -1.92
CA LEU A 17 -2.11 7.32 -1.30
C LEU A 17 -2.45 5.82 -1.46
N ASP A 18 -3.71 5.46 -1.29
CA ASP A 18 -4.22 4.10 -1.47
C ASP A 18 -4.04 3.61 -2.91
N LEU A 19 -4.31 4.47 -3.90
CA LEU A 19 -4.12 4.16 -5.31
C LEU A 19 -2.63 3.91 -5.63
N ILE A 20 -1.74 4.74 -5.09
CA ILE A 20 -0.29 4.58 -5.26
C ILE A 20 0.19 3.27 -4.65
N CYS A 21 -0.23 2.98 -3.42
CA CYS A 21 0.11 1.73 -2.74
C CYS A 21 -0.41 0.52 -3.54
N TYR A 22 -1.66 0.60 -4.03
CA TYR A 22 -2.26 -0.45 -4.85
C TYR A 22 -1.51 -0.66 -6.15
N HIS A 23 -1.18 0.39 -6.91
CA HIS A 23 -0.45 0.26 -8.16
C HIS A 23 0.93 -0.35 -7.97
N HIS A 24 1.63 0.06 -6.91
CA HIS A 24 2.92 -0.52 -6.59
C HIS A 24 2.80 -2.00 -6.23
N ALA A 25 1.89 -2.36 -5.32
CA ALA A 25 1.62 -3.74 -4.95
C ALA A 25 1.21 -4.60 -6.17
N LEU A 26 0.34 -4.09 -7.03
CA LEU A 26 -0.10 -4.77 -8.25
C LEU A 26 1.07 -4.99 -9.21
N SER A 27 1.97 -4.02 -9.36
CA SER A 27 3.14 -4.15 -10.24
C SER A 27 4.12 -5.23 -9.78
N VAL A 28 4.18 -5.50 -8.47
CA VAL A 28 5.09 -6.48 -7.86
C VAL A 28 4.45 -7.87 -7.78
N LEU A 29 3.19 -7.94 -7.36
CA LEU A 29 2.48 -9.21 -7.11
C LEU A 29 1.84 -9.79 -8.38
N GLY A 30 1.52 -8.96 -9.38
CA GLY A 30 0.85 -9.37 -10.62
C GLY A 30 -0.60 -9.84 -10.46
N ASP A 31 -1.11 -9.96 -9.23
CA ASP A 31 -2.46 -10.41 -8.91
C ASP A 31 -3.27 -9.31 -8.22
N ARG A 32 -4.36 -8.90 -8.88
CA ARG A 32 -5.29 -7.87 -8.39
C ARG A 32 -5.93 -8.23 -7.05
N ARG A 33 -6.24 -9.51 -6.82
CA ARG A 33 -6.86 -9.96 -5.57
C ARG A 33 -5.86 -9.87 -4.42
N GLN A 34 -4.63 -10.31 -4.65
CA GLN A 34 -3.59 -10.22 -3.63
C GLN A 34 -3.26 -8.77 -3.29
N ALA A 35 -3.02 -7.93 -4.31
CA ALA A 35 -2.73 -6.50 -4.12
C ALA A 35 -3.86 -5.75 -3.39
N GLY A 36 -5.12 -6.03 -3.73
CA GLY A 36 -6.29 -5.42 -3.07
C GLY A 36 -6.60 -5.99 -1.67
N SER A 37 -5.97 -7.10 -1.28
CA SER A 37 -6.19 -7.75 0.02
C SER A 37 -5.13 -7.42 1.07
N LEU A 38 -4.12 -6.61 0.70
CA LEU A 38 -3.04 -6.20 1.59
C LEU A 38 -3.60 -5.34 2.73
N ARG A 39 -3.41 -5.80 3.96
CA ARG A 39 -3.76 -5.05 5.17
C ARG A 39 -2.49 -4.55 5.83
N GLY A 40 -2.47 -3.30 6.28
CA GLY A 40 -1.31 -2.72 6.94
C GLY A 40 -0.31 -2.04 6.00
N TYR A 41 -0.43 -2.20 4.68
CA TYR A 41 0.54 -1.61 3.75
C TYR A 41 0.37 -0.09 3.63
N LEU A 42 -0.88 0.38 3.63
CA LEU A 42 -1.19 1.81 3.61
C LEU A 42 -0.73 2.47 4.91
N GLU A 43 -1.01 1.82 6.04
CA GLU A 43 -0.63 2.27 7.38
C GLU A 43 0.89 2.34 7.52
N ALA A 44 1.62 1.31 7.09
CA ALA A 44 3.09 1.33 7.06
C ALA A 44 3.63 2.45 6.17
N THR A 45 2.95 2.77 5.07
CA THR A 45 3.33 3.88 4.19
C THR A 45 3.09 5.23 4.86
N LEU A 46 1.99 5.40 5.59
CA LEU A 46 1.72 6.61 6.37
C LEU A 46 2.73 6.80 7.52
N GLU A 47 3.09 5.74 8.22
CA GLU A 47 4.12 5.78 9.28
C GLU A 47 5.48 6.22 8.72
N ALA A 48 5.81 5.80 7.50
CA ALA A 48 7.06 6.17 6.85
C ALA A 48 7.04 7.57 6.23
N ASN A 49 5.86 8.19 6.05
CA ASN A 49 5.68 9.53 5.47
C ASN A 49 4.63 10.32 6.28
N PRO A 50 4.94 10.70 7.53
CA PRO A 50 3.99 11.38 8.40
C PRO A 50 3.48 12.72 7.84
N GLU A 51 4.25 13.36 6.98
CA GLU A 51 3.87 14.58 6.26
C GLU A 51 2.65 14.39 5.36
N ILE A 52 2.35 13.16 4.94
CA ILE A 52 1.23 12.88 4.04
C ILE A 52 -0.12 13.09 4.74
N ALA A 53 -0.17 12.91 6.06
CA ALA A 53 -1.40 13.08 6.85
C ALA A 53 -1.94 14.52 6.84
N GLY A 54 -1.12 15.51 6.44
CA GLY A 54 -1.55 16.91 6.31
C GLY A 54 -2.21 17.24 4.97
N TYR A 55 -2.17 16.35 3.99
CA TYR A 55 -2.84 16.54 2.70
C TYR A 55 -4.26 15.98 2.71
N ASP A 56 -5.06 16.44 1.75
CA ASP A 56 -6.39 15.89 1.48
C ASP A 56 -6.27 14.53 0.76
N THR A 57 -7.40 14.00 0.33
CA THR A 57 -7.58 12.76 -0.41
C THR A 57 -6.62 12.60 -1.60
N PHE A 58 -6.28 13.70 -2.27
CA PHE A 58 -5.37 13.74 -3.41
C PHE A 58 -4.04 14.38 -3.03
N LEU A 59 -2.95 13.74 -3.45
CA LEU A 59 -1.60 14.21 -3.17
C LEU A 59 -1.16 15.25 -4.21
N PRO A 60 -0.46 16.32 -3.80
CA PRO A 60 0.02 17.31 -4.73
C PRO A 60 1.07 16.71 -5.67
N ARG A 61 1.01 17.12 -6.93
CA ARG A 61 2.03 16.79 -7.93
C ARG A 61 3.41 17.27 -7.47
N GLY A 62 4.42 16.44 -7.69
CA GLY A 62 5.80 16.69 -7.28
C GLY A 62 6.12 16.24 -5.85
N LEU A 63 5.12 15.79 -5.06
CA LEU A 63 5.37 15.20 -3.75
C LEU A 63 6.22 13.93 -3.91
N LYS A 64 7.23 13.80 -3.05
CA LYS A 64 8.05 12.58 -2.97
C LYS A 64 7.42 11.67 -1.92
N VAL A 65 7.14 10.43 -2.29
CA VAL A 65 6.58 9.42 -1.40
C VAL A 65 7.53 8.25 -1.32
N PHE A 66 7.84 7.83 -0.10
CA PHE A 66 8.60 6.62 0.17
C PHE A 66 7.65 5.45 0.47
N LEU A 67 7.58 4.48 -0.44
CA LEU A 67 6.89 3.23 -0.19
C LEU A 67 7.85 2.29 0.56
N PRO A 68 7.53 1.88 1.80
CA PRO A 68 8.40 1.01 2.56
C PRO A 68 8.41 -0.40 1.98
N GLU A 69 9.45 -1.14 2.32
CA GLU A 69 9.45 -2.58 2.15
C GLU A 69 8.34 -3.20 3.00
N PHE A 70 7.56 -4.10 2.41
CA PHE A 70 6.41 -4.70 3.08
C PHE A 70 6.34 -6.20 2.88
N ILE A 71 6.18 -6.91 3.99
CA ILE A 71 5.93 -8.35 4.00
C ILE A 71 4.50 -8.54 4.51
N PRO A 72 3.56 -8.94 3.65
CA PRO A 72 2.20 -9.25 4.07
C PRO A 72 2.27 -10.36 5.11
N GLN A 73 1.74 -10.10 6.30
CA GLN A 73 1.54 -11.18 7.26
C GLN A 73 0.44 -12.09 6.71
N GLU A 74 0.82 -13.30 6.31
CA GLU A 74 -0.16 -14.34 6.03
C GLU A 74 -0.96 -14.57 7.32
N LYS A 75 -2.27 -14.30 7.27
CA LYS A 75 -3.14 -14.89 8.26
C LYS A 75 -3.02 -16.40 8.05
N ASN A 76 -2.35 -17.07 8.98
CA ASN A 76 -2.66 -18.46 9.31
C ASN A 76 -4.14 -18.48 9.75
N SER A 77 -5.05 -18.36 8.78
CA SER A 77 -6.46 -18.57 9.00
C SER A 77 -6.60 -20.06 9.17
N VAL A 78 -6.47 -20.50 10.43
CA VAL A 78 -7.19 -21.69 10.85
C VAL A 78 -8.64 -21.39 10.47
N VAL A 79 -9.09 -21.98 9.36
CA VAL A 79 -10.48 -21.91 8.93
C VAL A 79 -11.26 -22.70 9.98
N LYS A 80 -11.62 -22.05 11.09
CA LYS A 80 -12.60 -22.60 12.01
C LYS A 80 -13.93 -22.55 11.29
N ARG A 81 -14.39 -23.71 10.83
CA ARG A 81 -15.77 -23.85 10.39
C ARG A 81 -16.65 -23.65 11.61
N LEU A 82 -17.78 -22.96 11.44
CA LEU A 82 -18.68 -22.62 12.54
C LEU A 82 -19.31 -23.87 13.21
N TRP A 83 -19.14 -25.03 12.60
CA TRP A 83 -19.73 -26.31 12.99
C TRP A 83 -18.68 -27.39 13.32
N ASP A 84 -17.41 -27.02 13.49
CA ASP A 84 -16.40 -27.88 14.14
C ASP A 84 -16.27 -27.50 15.63
#